data_AF-A0A3M6AL10-F1
#
_entry.id   AF-A0A3M6AL10-F1
#
_cell.length_a   1.000
_cell.length_b   1.000
_cell.length_c   1.000
_cell.angle_alpha   90.00
_cell.angle_beta   90.00
_cell.angle_gamma   90.00
#
_symmetry.space_group_name_H-M   'P 1'
#
loop_
_entity.id
_entity.type
_entity.pdbx_description
1 polymer ?
#
loop_
_entity_poly.entity_id
_entity_poly.type
_entity_poly.pdbx_seq_one_letter_code
_entity_poly.pdbx_strand_id
1 'polypeptide(L)'
;GALHTYGRRLNWHPHVHLSVTAGGLDEQGVWKNLSFHKEALRRRWMWLVRDYLLGQPLSQLTMPPQLAHILCESDWRRLILTAGGQHWHIHLSKKT
;
A
#
# COMPACT_ATOMS: atom_id res chain seq x y z
N GLY A 1 0.71 1.89 -13.55
CA GLY A 1 0.39 2.79 -12.42
C GLY A 1 1.49 3.82 -12.26
N ALA A 2 1.32 4.78 -11.35
CA ALA A 2 2.34 5.81 -11.07
C ALA A 2 2.63 5.86 -9.57
N LEU A 3 3.91 5.95 -9.19
CA LEU A 3 4.36 6.17 -7.81
C LEU A 3 4.78 7.63 -7.68
N HIS A 4 4.20 8.33 -6.72
CA HIS A 4 4.54 9.72 -6.41
C HIS A 4 5.02 9.84 -4.98
N THR A 5 5.97 10.73 -4.74
CA THR A 5 6.48 11.08 -3.39
C THR A 5 5.82 12.33 -2.82
N TYR A 6 5.33 13.23 -3.70
CA TYR A 6 4.79 14.54 -3.31
C TYR A 6 3.32 14.69 -3.68
N GLY A 7 2.60 15.47 -2.86
CA GLY A 7 1.23 15.89 -3.13
C GLY A 7 1.16 17.12 -4.05
N ARG A 8 -0.07 17.59 -4.33
CA ARG A 8 -0.31 18.77 -5.18
C ARG A 8 0.41 20.04 -4.72
N ARG A 9 0.65 20.18 -3.41
CA ARG A 9 1.37 21.33 -2.81
C ARG A 9 2.86 21.05 -2.58
N LEU A 10 3.42 20.01 -3.21
CA LEU A 10 4.81 19.55 -3.02
C LEU A 10 5.18 19.15 -1.58
N ASN A 11 4.19 18.94 -0.72
CA ASN A 11 4.39 18.35 0.60
C ASN A 11 4.60 16.84 0.50
N TRP A 12 5.35 16.27 1.45
CA TRP A 12 5.55 14.82 1.55
C TRP A 12 4.20 14.09 1.62
N HIS A 13 3.91 13.31 0.59
CA HIS A 13 2.66 12.57 0.46
C HIS A 13 2.86 11.37 -0.48
N PRO A 14 3.63 10.35 -0.07
CA PRO A 14 3.93 9.21 -0.92
C PRO A 14 2.64 8.41 -1.21
N HIS A 15 2.31 8.20 -2.48
CA HIS A 15 1.11 7.48 -2.90
C HIS A 15 1.30 6.79 -4.25
N VAL A 16 0.46 5.78 -4.51
CA VAL A 16 0.45 5.03 -5.77
C VAL A 16 -0.90 5.18 -6.45
N HIS A 17 -0.86 5.49 -7.75
CA HIS A 17 -2.03 5.46 -8.64
C HIS A 17 -2.08 4.14 -9.37
N LEU A 18 -3.22 3.44 -9.23
CA LEU A 18 -3.49 2.18 -9.90
C LEU A 18 -4.79 2.33 -10.71
N SER A 19 -4.73 2.00 -11.99
CA SER A 19 -5.89 1.93 -12.86
C SER A 19 -6.21 0.46 -13.10
N VAL A 20 -7.45 0.09 -12.82
CA VAL A 20 -7.96 -1.28 -13.00
C VAL A 20 -9.27 -1.20 -13.75
N THR A 21 -9.59 -2.25 -14.51
CA THR A 21 -10.92 -2.38 -15.10
C THR A 21 -11.95 -2.63 -14.00
N ALA A 22 -13.11 -2.00 -14.09
CA ALA A 22 -14.24 -2.26 -13.18
C ALA A 22 -15.02 -3.52 -13.60
N GLY A 23 -14.31 -4.53 -14.11
CA GLY A 23 -14.87 -5.72 -14.73
C GLY A 23 -13.83 -6.53 -15.50
N GLY A 24 -14.25 -7.68 -16.01
CA GLY A 24 -13.45 -8.58 -16.83
C GLY A 24 -14.33 -9.60 -17.53
N LEU A 25 -13.76 -10.35 -18.48
CA LEU A 25 -14.46 -11.44 -19.16
C LEU A 25 -14.51 -12.68 -18.26
N ASP A 26 -15.63 -13.39 -18.27
CA ASP A 26 -15.69 -14.76 -17.76
C ASP A 26 -15.12 -15.77 -18.77
N GLU A 27 -15.15 -17.05 -18.42
CA GLU A 27 -14.65 -18.14 -19.26
C GLU A 27 -15.37 -18.25 -20.61
N GLN A 28 -16.59 -17.71 -20.73
CA GLN A 28 -17.39 -17.68 -21.95
C GLN A 28 -17.18 -16.39 -22.76
N GLY A 29 -16.26 -15.51 -22.33
CA GLY A 29 -15.98 -14.24 -23.00
C GLY A 29 -17.02 -13.16 -22.71
N VAL A 30 -17.86 -13.33 -21.68
CA VAL A 30 -18.90 -12.36 -21.32
C VAL A 30 -18.36 -11.40 -20.27
N TRP A 31 -18.52 -10.09 -20.51
CA TRP A 31 -18.11 -9.07 -19.54
C TRP A 31 -18.93 -9.14 -18.24
N LYS A 32 -18.24 -9.21 -17.10
CA LYS A 32 -18.79 -9.12 -15.76
C LYS A 32 -18.27 -7.86 -15.08
N ASN A 33 -19.18 -7.10 -14.49
CA ASN A 33 -18.82 -5.94 -13.69
C ASN A 33 -18.27 -6.37 -12.33
N LEU A 34 -17.25 -5.65 -11.87
CA LEU A 34 -16.67 -5.79 -10.54
C LEU A 34 -16.91 -4.52 -9.74
N SER A 35 -17.24 -4.69 -8.46
CA SER A 35 -17.32 -3.59 -7.50
C SER A 35 -16.21 -3.72 -6.47
N PHE A 36 -15.77 -2.58 -5.95
CA PHE A 36 -14.64 -2.52 -5.02
C PHE A 36 -15.09 -1.99 -3.67
N HIS A 37 -14.95 -2.80 -2.63
CA HIS A 37 -15.21 -2.38 -1.26
C HIS A 37 -14.00 -1.65 -0.69
N LYS A 38 -14.08 -0.32 -0.59
CA LYS A 38 -13.01 0.57 -0.11
C LYS A 38 -12.35 0.09 1.18
N GLU A 39 -13.15 -0.27 2.19
CA GLU A 39 -12.66 -0.69 3.51
C GLU A 39 -11.95 -2.05 3.47
N ALA A 40 -12.43 -2.98 2.63
CA ALA A 40 -11.77 -4.27 2.42
C ALA A 40 -10.44 -4.09 1.67
N LEU A 41 -10.44 -3.27 0.62
CA LEU A 41 -9.22 -2.93 -0.11
C LEU A 41 -8.20 -2.25 0.79
N ARG A 42 -8.59 -1.29 1.64
CA ARG A 42 -7.65 -0.64 2.57
C ARG A 42 -6.98 -1.66 3.48
N ARG A 43 -7.77 -2.55 4.09
CA ARG A 43 -7.25 -3.60 4.97
C ARG A 43 -6.30 -4.53 4.23
N ARG A 44 -6.67 -4.97 3.02
CA ARG A 44 -5.84 -5.85 2.19
C ARG A 44 -4.55 -5.17 1.76
N TRP A 45 -4.60 -3.91 1.34
CA TRP A 45 -3.43 -3.11 0.99
C TRP A 45 -2.46 -2.97 2.15
N MET A 46 -2.96 -2.55 3.32
CA MET A 46 -2.14 -2.46 4.54
C MET A 46 -1.50 -3.81 4.88
N TRP A 47 -2.24 -4.91 4.78
CA TRP A 47 -1.70 -6.25 5.02
C TRP A 47 -0.58 -6.59 4.03
N LEU A 48 -0.79 -6.37 2.73
CA LEU A 48 0.19 -6.70 1.68
C LEU A 48 1.49 -5.91 1.85
N VAL A 49 1.40 -4.62 2.17
CA VAL A 49 2.60 -3.80 2.38
C VAL A 49 3.35 -4.27 3.61
N ARG A 50 2.66 -4.59 4.70
CA ARG A 50 3.29 -5.13 5.92
C ARG A 50 3.94 -6.48 5.67
N ASP A 51 3.23 -7.39 5.02
CA ASP A 51 3.73 -8.72 4.68
C ASP A 51 5.00 -8.65 3.83
N TYR A 52 4.98 -7.81 2.79
CA TYR A 52 6.14 -7.56 1.94
C TYR A 52 7.35 -7.04 2.74
N LEU A 53 7.15 -6.04 3.60
CA LEU A 53 8.21 -5.43 4.42
C LEU A 53 8.75 -6.38 5.50
N LEU A 54 7.88 -7.20 6.11
CA LEU A 54 8.28 -8.21 7.08
C LEU A 54 9.03 -9.39 6.44
N GLY A 55 8.83 -9.62 5.14
CA GLY A 55 9.56 -10.64 4.38
C GLY A 55 10.95 -10.19 3.89
N GLN A 56 11.31 -8.90 4.03
CA GLN A 56 12.63 -8.42 3.65
C GLN A 56 13.63 -8.66 4.79
N PRO A 57 14.82 -9.26 4.53
CA PRO A 57 15.88 -9.36 5.52
C PRO A 57 16.36 -7.97 5.94
N LEU A 58 16.56 -7.74 7.25
CA LEU A 58 17.04 -6.44 7.75
C LEU A 58 18.35 -6.00 7.10
N SER A 59 19.24 -6.95 6.75
CA SER A 59 20.51 -6.69 6.06
C SER A 59 20.37 -6.12 4.65
N GLN A 60 19.20 -6.24 4.02
CA GLN A 60 18.93 -5.69 2.69
C GLN A 60 18.28 -4.30 2.76
N LEU A 61 17.90 -3.83 3.94
CA LEU A 61 17.23 -2.56 4.13
C LEU A 61 18.26 -1.45 4.42
N THR A 62 18.17 -0.35 3.69
CA THR A 62 18.92 0.87 4.03
C THR A 62 18.09 1.71 5.00
N MET A 63 18.50 1.73 6.27
CA MET A 63 17.80 2.52 7.29
C MET A 63 18.18 4.00 7.19
N PRO A 64 17.20 4.92 7.11
CA PRO A 64 17.50 6.34 7.22
C PRO A 64 17.99 6.67 8.64
N PRO A 65 18.76 7.76 8.84
CA PRO A 65 19.33 8.12 10.14
C PRO A 65 18.30 8.17 11.28
N GLN A 66 17.06 8.57 10.98
CA GLN A 66 15.95 8.66 11.93
C GLN A 66 15.53 7.28 12.48
N LEU A 67 15.84 6.20 11.76
CA LEU A 67 15.56 4.81 12.14
C LEU A 67 16.80 4.05 12.60
N ALA A 68 17.91 4.73 12.91
CA ALA A 68 19.15 4.09 13.37
C ALA A 68 19.01 3.30 14.69
N HIS A 69 17.90 3.50 15.43
CA HIS A 69 17.57 2.75 16.64
C HIS A 69 16.98 1.34 16.36
N ILE A 70 16.69 1.01 15.10
CA ILE A 70 16.22 -0.32 14.69
C ILE A 70 17.45 -1.20 14.48
N LEU A 71 17.75 -2.06 15.46
CA LEU A 71 18.99 -2.86 15.47
C LEU A 71 18.75 -4.34 15.19
N CYS A 72 17.51 -4.81 15.29
CA CYS A 72 17.18 -6.22 15.12
C CYS A 72 15.79 -6.44 14.51
N GLU A 73 15.53 -7.69 14.10
CA GLU A 73 14.25 -8.10 13.49
C GLU A 73 13.05 -7.82 14.39
N SER A 74 13.22 -7.92 15.71
CA SER A 74 12.15 -7.61 16.67
C SER A 74 11.76 -6.13 16.66
N ASP A 75 12.75 -5.23 16.55
CA ASP A 75 12.49 -3.79 16.43
C ASP A 75 11.82 -3.45 15.10
N TRP A 76 12.30 -4.06 14.01
CA TRP A 76 11.70 -3.92 12.68
C TRP A 76 10.25 -4.38 12.66
N ARG A 77 9.99 -5.58 13.19
CA ARG A 77 8.64 -6.12 13.30
C ARG A 77 7.71 -5.22 14.11
N ARG A 78 8.18 -4.71 15.25
CA ARG A 78 7.41 -3.77 16.07
C ARG A 78 7.08 -2.50 15.30
N LEU A 79 8.05 -1.91 14.59
CA LEU A 79 7.84 -0.73 13.75
C LEU A 79 6.76 -0.99 12.70
N ILE A 80 6.89 -2.04 11.88
CA ILE A 80 5.95 -2.32 10.78
C ILE A 80 4.52 -2.60 11.26
N LEU A 81 4.36 -3.30 12.38
CA LEU A 81 3.05 -3.62 12.93
C LEU A 81 2.35 -2.43 13.59
N THR A 82 3.12 -1.47 14.13
CA THR A 82 2.59 -0.27 14.80
C THR A 82 2.51 0.94 13.87
N ALA A 83 3.30 0.97 12.80
CA ALA A 83 3.32 2.07 11.85
C ALA A 83 2.00 2.23 11.08
N GLY A 84 1.69 3.48 10.76
CA GLY A 84 0.67 3.86 9.80
C GLY A 84 -0.76 3.95 10.34
N GLY A 85 -1.05 3.54 11.58
CA GLY A 85 -2.32 3.81 12.30
C GLY A 85 -3.58 3.98 11.42
N GLN A 86 -4.25 5.13 11.56
CA GLN A 86 -5.39 5.56 10.72
C GLN A 86 -4.98 6.26 9.42
N HIS A 87 -3.67 6.30 9.10
CA HIS A 87 -3.10 7.04 7.97
C HIS A 87 -3.03 6.22 6.68
N TRP A 88 -3.58 5.00 6.67
CA TRP A 88 -3.78 4.23 5.45
C TRP A 88 -5.00 4.73 4.71
N HIS A 89 -4.80 5.33 3.54
CA HIS A 89 -5.89 5.86 2.72
C HIS A 89 -5.96 5.14 1.37
N ILE A 90 -7.17 4.75 0.96
CA ILE A 90 -7.48 4.36 -0.41
C ILE A 90 -8.58 5.27 -0.90
N HIS A 91 -8.37 5.85 -2.08
CA HIS A 91 -9.36 6.61 -2.81
C HIS A 91 -9.77 5.81 -4.05
N LEU A 92 -11.07 5.57 -4.19
CA LEU A 92 -11.64 5.02 -5.41
C LEU A 92 -12.22 6.18 -6.20
N SER A 93 -11.78 6.35 -7.45
CA SER A 93 -12.36 7.35 -8.34
C SER A 93 -13.83 7.02 -8.58
N LYS A 94 -14.71 8.02 -8.48
CA LYS A 94 -16.09 7.86 -8.91
C LYS A 94 -16.12 7.69 -10.42
N LYS A 95 -17.04 6.87 -10.93
CA LYS A 95 -17.36 6.85 -12.36
C LYS A 95 -17.87 8.26 -12.72
N THR A 96 -17.16 8.94 -13.61
CA THR A 96 -17.62 10.17 -14.27
C THR A 96 -18.64 9.83 -15.34
#